data_AF-A0AAX6QCF2-F1
#
_entry.id   AF-A0AAX6QCF2-F1
#
_cell.length_a   1.000
_cell.length_b   1.000
_cell.length_c   1.000
_cell.angle_alpha   90.00
_cell.angle_beta   90.00
_cell.angle_gamma   90.00
#
_symmetry.space_group_name_H-M   'P 1'
#
loop_
_entity.id
_entity.type
_entity.pdbx_description
1 polymer ?
#
loop_
_entity_poly.entity_id
_entity_poly.type
_entity_poly.pdbx_seq_one_letter_code
_entity_poly.pdbx_strand_id
1 'polypeptide(L)'
;MESRRCLPKGRLFARGFEFVEMSNRKSKNNLLHGECLSQVQRILRERFCHQTPHSNLFGVQVQYRHLIELLKRTAIHGESNSVLIVGPRGSGKTMLINHALKELMEIEEVSENILQVYLNGLLQINDKIALKEITRQLHLENVVGDKVFDILELLEKRVKSRFSHRQIHLMNSFGFPQYVKIFKEQLSLPVEFPDKLFAEKWNENVQSLSEDKSVRDVLLKHFNVSKDLRSLHMLSMVALNRVTASHPFLTAADLMEAAQLCSMDSKANVVHGLSVLEICLIIAMKHLNDIYEEEPFNFQMVYNEFQKFVQRKAHSIYNFEKPVVMKAFEHLQQLELIKPVERTSVNSQREYQLMKLLLDNTQIMNSLQKYPNCPTDVRQWATSSLSWL
;
A
#
# COMPACT_ATOMS: atom_id res chain seq x y z
N MET A 1 -2.02 -57.75 -26.81
CA MET A 1 -1.51 -59.13 -26.62
C MET A 1 -0.19 -59.22 -27.34
N GLU A 2 0.93 -59.11 -26.65
CA GLU A 2 2.18 -59.69 -27.14
C GLU A 2 3.16 -59.84 -25.98
N SER A 3 3.26 -61.09 -25.57
CA SER A 3 4.26 -61.66 -24.67
C SER A 3 5.51 -62.01 -25.46
N ARG A 4 6.71 -61.63 -24.99
CA ARG A 4 7.93 -62.44 -25.21
C ARG A 4 8.85 -62.40 -23.99
N ARG A 5 9.25 -63.61 -23.59
CA ARG A 5 10.22 -63.96 -22.55
C ARG A 5 11.65 -63.62 -23.00
N CYS A 6 12.55 -63.38 -22.04
CA CYS A 6 13.70 -64.25 -21.72
C CYS A 6 14.78 -63.51 -20.91
N LEU A 7 15.18 -64.11 -19.78
CA LEU A 7 16.37 -63.83 -18.95
C LEU A 7 17.65 -64.31 -19.68
N PRO A 8 18.88 -63.88 -19.29
CA PRO A 8 19.59 -64.57 -18.20
C PRO A 8 20.53 -63.70 -17.31
N LYS A 9 20.91 -64.35 -16.19
CA LYS A 9 21.77 -63.92 -15.07
C LYS A 9 23.23 -63.64 -15.47
N GLY A 10 23.87 -62.72 -14.73
CA GLY A 10 25.32 -62.51 -14.67
C GLY A 10 25.79 -62.14 -13.25
N ARG A 11 26.97 -62.62 -12.85
CA ARG A 11 27.47 -62.88 -11.48
C ARG A 11 27.99 -61.66 -10.69
N LEU A 12 27.98 -61.85 -9.36
CA LEU A 12 28.73 -61.20 -8.27
C LEU A 12 30.13 -60.64 -8.62
N PHE A 13 30.50 -59.50 -8.02
CA PHE A 13 31.69 -59.37 -7.14
C PHE A 13 31.64 -58.07 -6.31
N ALA A 14 32.09 -58.17 -5.06
CA ALA A 14 32.09 -57.15 -4.01
C ALA A 14 33.26 -56.17 -4.10
N ARG A 15 33.08 -54.93 -3.60
CA ARG A 15 33.95 -54.20 -2.65
C ARG A 15 33.43 -52.77 -2.44
N GLY A 16 33.34 -52.38 -1.18
CA GLY A 16 32.66 -51.16 -0.74
C GLY A 16 33.43 -49.87 -0.97
N PHE A 17 32.68 -48.77 -0.85
CA PHE A 17 33.14 -47.46 -0.40
C PHE A 17 31.96 -46.76 0.28
N GLU A 18 32.04 -46.62 1.60
CA GLU A 18 31.24 -45.68 2.38
C GLU A 18 31.59 -44.26 1.92
N PHE A 19 30.72 -43.54 1.19
CA PHE A 19 30.88 -42.08 1.01
C PHE A 19 29.66 -41.38 0.35
N VAL A 20 28.40 -41.63 0.74
CA VAL A 20 27.28 -40.75 0.30
C VAL A 20 26.13 -40.66 1.32
N GLU A 21 26.39 -40.17 2.54
CA GLU A 21 25.31 -39.79 3.48
C GLU A 21 25.29 -38.30 3.89
N MET A 22 26.28 -37.50 3.44
CA MET A 22 26.34 -36.06 3.74
C MET A 22 25.57 -35.16 2.76
N SER A 23 25.26 -35.66 1.56
CA SER A 23 24.57 -34.89 0.51
C SER A 23 23.05 -34.81 0.73
N ASN A 24 22.45 -35.88 1.27
CA ASN A 24 21.01 -35.96 1.52
C ASN A 24 20.55 -35.17 2.77
N ARG A 25 21.43 -34.95 3.76
CA ARG A 25 21.10 -34.10 4.93
C ARG A 25 21.02 -32.62 4.58
N LYS A 26 21.91 -32.10 3.73
CA LYS A 26 21.82 -30.70 3.23
C LYS A 26 20.59 -30.49 2.35
N SER A 27 20.26 -31.45 1.49
CA SER A 27 19.05 -31.39 0.66
C SER A 27 17.75 -31.47 1.48
N LYS A 28 17.65 -32.39 2.46
CA LYS A 28 16.49 -32.46 3.37
C LYS A 28 16.36 -31.24 4.28
N ASN A 29 17.47 -30.72 4.81
CA ASN A 29 17.44 -29.50 5.64
C ASN A 29 17.03 -28.26 4.83
N ASN A 30 17.44 -28.17 3.56
CA ASN A 30 17.01 -27.09 2.67
C ASN A 30 15.53 -27.20 2.29
N LEU A 31 14.99 -28.42 2.11
CA LEU A 31 13.55 -28.63 1.91
C LEU A 31 12.74 -28.21 3.15
N LEU A 32 13.18 -28.65 4.35
CA LEU A 32 12.55 -28.27 5.63
C LEU A 32 12.59 -26.75 5.87
N HIS A 33 13.71 -26.09 5.56
CA HIS A 33 13.81 -24.62 5.64
C HIS A 33 12.90 -23.93 4.60
N GLY A 34 12.78 -24.46 3.39
CA GLY A 34 11.88 -23.91 2.36
C GLY A 34 10.40 -23.98 2.73
N GLU A 35 9.98 -25.08 3.37
CA GLU A 35 8.62 -25.24 3.90
C GLU A 35 8.35 -24.28 5.07
N CYS A 36 9.29 -24.16 6.01
CA CYS A 36 9.19 -23.21 7.12
C CYS A 36 9.08 -21.76 6.62
N LEU A 37 9.90 -21.35 5.65
CA LEU A 37 9.86 -20.00 5.07
C LEU A 37 8.54 -19.72 4.35
N SER A 38 8.04 -20.70 3.61
CA SER A 38 6.74 -20.58 2.94
C SER A 38 5.61 -20.42 3.97
N GLN A 39 5.71 -21.11 5.11
CA GLN A 39 4.77 -20.99 6.22
C GLN A 39 4.87 -19.64 6.93
N VAL A 40 6.08 -19.10 7.15
CA VAL A 40 6.30 -17.74 7.66
C VAL A 40 5.67 -16.71 6.74
N GLN A 41 6.00 -16.76 5.44
CA GLN A 41 5.46 -15.85 4.46
C GLN A 41 3.94 -15.92 4.44
N ARG A 42 3.35 -17.12 4.48
CA ARG A 42 1.89 -17.29 4.55
C ARG A 42 1.31 -16.63 5.81
N ILE A 43 1.81 -16.95 7.00
CA ILE A 43 1.30 -16.42 8.28
C ILE A 43 1.38 -14.89 8.31
N LEU A 44 2.53 -14.33 7.94
CA LEU A 44 2.74 -12.89 8.00
C LEU A 44 1.97 -12.14 6.90
N ARG A 45 1.86 -12.71 5.69
CA ARG A 45 0.99 -12.15 4.63
C ARG A 45 -0.47 -12.19 5.06
N GLU A 46 -0.93 -13.30 5.65
CA GLU A 46 -2.30 -13.39 6.18
C GLU A 46 -2.53 -12.33 7.25
N ARG A 47 -1.58 -12.15 8.17
CA ARG A 47 -1.65 -11.14 9.24
C ARG A 47 -1.73 -9.71 8.71
N PHE A 48 -0.99 -9.39 7.64
CA PHE A 48 -0.91 -8.03 7.10
C PHE A 48 -2.04 -7.71 6.11
N CYS A 49 -2.47 -8.70 5.32
CA CYS A 49 -3.44 -8.53 4.25
C CYS A 49 -4.87 -8.89 4.67
N HIS A 50 -5.05 -9.90 5.52
CA HIS A 50 -6.37 -10.26 6.00
C HIS A 50 -6.65 -9.52 7.30
N GLN A 51 -7.84 -8.92 7.37
CA GLN A 51 -8.37 -8.31 8.58
C GLN A 51 -8.77 -9.38 9.60
N THR A 52 -8.05 -10.52 9.64
CA THR A 52 -8.26 -11.53 10.67
C THR A 52 -8.04 -10.84 12.00
N PRO A 53 -8.99 -10.93 12.94
CA PRO A 53 -8.86 -10.31 14.25
C PRO A 53 -7.61 -10.89 14.90
N HIS A 54 -6.53 -10.13 14.87
CA HIS A 54 -5.35 -10.41 15.66
C HIS A 54 -5.80 -10.41 17.12
N SER A 55 -5.29 -11.34 17.92
CA SER A 55 -5.59 -11.41 19.36
C SER A 55 -5.25 -10.12 20.13
N ASN A 56 -4.40 -9.27 19.54
CA ASN A 56 -3.92 -8.04 20.15
C ASN A 56 -4.49 -6.81 19.43
N LEU A 57 -5.39 -6.12 20.13
CA LEU A 57 -5.92 -4.82 19.75
C LEU A 57 -4.94 -3.71 20.16
N PHE A 58 -4.11 -3.25 19.24
CA PHE A 58 -3.08 -2.25 19.54
C PHE A 58 -3.66 -0.84 19.69
N GLY A 59 -3.52 -0.24 20.87
CA GLY A 59 -3.89 1.16 21.10
C GLY A 59 -5.39 1.46 21.11
N VAL A 60 -6.25 0.44 20.97
CA VAL A 60 -7.72 0.59 20.91
C VAL A 60 -8.45 -0.16 22.02
N GLN A 61 -7.72 -0.58 23.06
CA GLN A 61 -8.21 -1.42 24.15
C GLN A 61 -9.34 -0.77 24.95
N VAL A 62 -9.27 0.53 25.19
CA VAL A 62 -10.32 1.26 25.94
C VAL A 62 -11.60 1.35 25.12
N GLN A 63 -11.47 1.70 23.84
CA GLN A 63 -12.58 1.76 22.88
C GLN A 63 -13.22 0.38 22.70
N TYR A 64 -12.39 -0.67 22.69
CA TYR A 64 -12.85 -2.05 22.64
C TYR A 64 -13.73 -2.41 23.82
N ARG A 65 -13.25 -2.17 25.05
CA ARG A 65 -13.99 -2.46 26.29
C ARG A 65 -15.36 -1.79 26.30
N HIS A 66 -15.41 -0.52 25.91
CA HIS A 66 -16.67 0.21 25.81
C HIS A 66 -17.61 -0.39 24.74
N LEU A 67 -17.08 -0.72 23.56
CA LEU A 67 -17.88 -1.31 22.47
C LEU A 67 -18.43 -2.69 22.85
N ILE A 68 -17.59 -3.58 23.38
CA ILE A 68 -18.02 -4.95 23.72
C ILE A 68 -19.03 -4.95 24.87
N GLU A 69 -18.91 -4.05 25.85
CA GLU A 69 -19.88 -3.90 26.93
C GLU A 69 -21.25 -3.47 26.39
N LEU A 70 -21.29 -2.49 25.48
CA LEU A 70 -22.54 -2.07 24.83
C LEU A 70 -23.17 -3.20 24.02
N LEU A 71 -22.37 -3.93 23.25
CA LEU A 71 -22.84 -5.07 22.46
C LEU A 71 -23.37 -6.19 23.35
N LYS A 72 -22.70 -6.52 24.46
CA LYS A 72 -23.15 -7.53 25.45
C LYS A 72 -24.47 -7.12 26.11
N ARG A 73 -24.66 -5.84 26.44
CA ARG A 73 -25.94 -5.35 26.97
C ARG A 73 -27.08 -5.49 25.96
N THR A 74 -26.84 -5.15 24.70
CA THR A 74 -27.84 -5.33 23.64
C THR A 74 -28.14 -6.80 23.37
N ALA A 75 -27.11 -7.64 23.37
CA ALA A 75 -27.23 -9.07 23.08
C ALA A 75 -27.94 -9.87 24.17
N ILE A 76 -27.54 -9.65 25.43
CA ILE A 76 -27.96 -10.49 26.57
C ILE A 76 -29.18 -9.87 27.27
N HIS A 77 -29.22 -8.54 27.39
CA HIS A 77 -30.26 -7.84 28.16
C HIS A 77 -31.35 -7.22 27.28
N GLY A 78 -31.24 -7.34 25.95
CA GLY A 78 -32.21 -6.79 24.99
C GLY A 78 -32.23 -5.25 24.94
N GLU A 79 -31.18 -4.58 25.44
CA GLU A 79 -31.10 -3.12 25.43
C GLU A 79 -30.95 -2.56 24.01
N SER A 80 -31.78 -1.59 23.63
CA SER A 80 -31.64 -0.88 22.35
C SER A 80 -30.60 0.24 22.45
N ASN A 81 -29.36 -0.06 22.02
CA ASN A 81 -28.26 0.90 22.02
C ASN A 81 -27.90 1.36 20.60
N SER A 82 -27.50 2.63 20.47
CA SER A 82 -26.89 3.19 19.25
C SER A 82 -25.50 3.72 19.56
N VAL A 83 -24.52 3.51 18.68
CA VAL A 83 -23.15 4.00 18.86
C VAL A 83 -22.58 4.44 17.52
N LEU A 84 -21.87 5.58 17.51
CA LEU A 84 -21.16 6.07 16.34
C LEU A 84 -19.65 5.96 16.56
N ILE A 85 -18.96 5.26 15.67
CA ILE A 85 -17.51 5.10 15.74
C ILE A 85 -16.84 6.04 14.74
N VAL A 86 -16.05 7.00 15.25
CA VAL A 86 -15.43 8.07 14.45
C VAL A 86 -13.92 7.98 14.53
N GLY A 87 -13.22 8.19 13.41
CA GLY A 87 -11.76 8.22 13.38
C GLY A 87 -11.19 8.27 11.96
N PRO A 88 -9.90 8.56 11.78
CA PRO A 88 -9.27 8.65 10.47
C PRO A 88 -9.32 7.32 9.70
N ARG A 89 -9.17 7.37 8.38
CA ARG A 89 -8.90 6.16 7.58
C ARG A 89 -7.57 5.58 8.07
N GLY A 90 -7.50 4.26 8.27
CA GLY A 90 -6.32 3.65 8.89
C GLY A 90 -6.59 3.06 10.27
N SER A 91 -7.35 3.75 11.12
CA SER A 91 -7.39 3.55 12.58
C SER A 91 -8.01 2.24 13.11
N GLY A 92 -8.32 1.29 12.25
CA GLY A 92 -8.83 -0.02 12.68
C GLY A 92 -10.30 -0.07 13.08
N LYS A 93 -11.14 0.91 12.71
CA LYS A 93 -12.59 0.92 13.02
C LYS A 93 -13.32 -0.39 12.71
N THR A 94 -13.20 -0.87 11.46
CA THR A 94 -13.82 -2.14 11.04
C THR A 94 -13.23 -3.34 11.76
N MET A 95 -11.92 -3.33 12.01
CA MET A 95 -11.23 -4.39 12.75
C MET A 95 -11.71 -4.47 14.20
N LEU A 96 -11.91 -3.33 14.87
CA LEU A 96 -12.47 -3.25 16.22
C LEU A 96 -13.86 -3.88 16.29
N ILE A 97 -14.74 -3.52 15.35
CA ILE A 97 -16.11 -4.05 15.27
C ILE A 97 -16.07 -5.56 15.02
N ASN A 98 -15.32 -6.01 14.01
CA ASN A 98 -15.23 -7.42 13.67
C ASN A 98 -14.66 -8.27 14.81
N HIS A 99 -13.67 -7.75 15.54
CA HIS A 99 -13.14 -8.43 16.73
C HIS A 99 -14.19 -8.52 17.83
N ALA A 100 -14.90 -7.43 18.13
CA ALA A 100 -15.94 -7.43 19.17
C ALA A 100 -17.11 -8.36 18.82
N LEU A 101 -17.54 -8.37 17.56
CA LEU A 101 -18.58 -9.27 17.07
C LEU A 101 -18.12 -10.73 17.10
N LYS A 102 -16.86 -11.01 16.73
CA LYS A 102 -16.32 -12.38 16.81
C LYS A 102 -16.34 -12.90 18.25
N GLU A 103 -15.83 -12.14 19.22
CA GLU A 103 -15.88 -12.53 20.65
C GLU A 103 -17.33 -12.71 21.11
N LEU A 104 -18.25 -11.84 20.68
CA LEU A 104 -19.65 -11.93 21.07
C LEU A 104 -20.34 -13.18 20.52
N MET A 105 -20.01 -13.60 19.30
CA MET A 105 -20.57 -14.79 18.65
C MET A 105 -20.02 -16.12 19.22
N GLU A 106 -18.96 -16.08 20.03
CA GLU A 106 -18.46 -17.26 20.75
C GLU A 106 -19.40 -17.64 21.92
N ILE A 107 -20.33 -16.76 22.31
CA ILE A 107 -21.35 -17.03 23.34
C ILE A 107 -22.55 -17.72 22.67
N GLU A 108 -22.83 -18.98 23.06
CA GLU A 108 -23.89 -19.81 22.47
C GLU A 108 -25.26 -19.10 22.49
N GLU A 109 -25.69 -18.57 23.65
CA GLU A 109 -26.95 -17.84 23.81
C GLU A 109 -27.11 -16.66 22.85
N VAL A 110 -25.99 -16.03 22.47
CA VAL A 110 -26.00 -14.87 21.59
C VAL A 110 -26.03 -15.29 20.12
N SER A 111 -25.30 -16.36 19.77
CA SER A 111 -25.21 -16.86 18.41
C SER A 111 -26.56 -17.33 17.84
N GLU A 112 -27.44 -17.87 18.70
CA GLU A 112 -28.77 -18.33 18.29
C GLU A 112 -29.79 -17.20 18.18
N ASN A 113 -29.61 -16.11 18.94
CA ASN A 113 -30.62 -15.06 19.10
C ASN A 113 -30.32 -13.76 18.34
N ILE A 114 -29.11 -13.61 17.78
CA ILE A 114 -28.71 -12.38 17.08
C ILE A 114 -28.55 -12.59 15.58
N LEU A 115 -29.23 -11.74 14.82
CA LEU A 115 -28.98 -11.54 13.40
C LEU A 115 -28.15 -10.27 13.19
N GLN A 116 -27.06 -10.40 12.44
CA GLN A 116 -26.20 -9.27 12.08
C GLN A 116 -26.60 -8.74 10.70
N VAL A 117 -26.79 -7.43 10.60
CA VAL A 117 -27.03 -6.75 9.32
C VAL A 117 -25.93 -5.73 9.05
N TYR A 118 -25.22 -5.90 7.93
CA TYR A 118 -24.13 -5.03 7.50
C TYR A 118 -24.54 -4.19 6.28
N LEU A 119 -24.46 -2.88 6.40
CA LEU A 119 -24.70 -1.95 5.30
C LEU A 119 -23.44 -1.11 5.04
N ASN A 120 -23.14 -0.87 3.77
CA ASN A 120 -22.05 -0.02 3.31
C ASN A 120 -22.62 1.13 2.48
N GLY A 121 -22.51 2.36 2.98
CA GLY A 121 -23.03 3.55 2.28
C GLY A 121 -22.43 3.83 0.90
N LEU A 122 -21.31 3.17 0.54
CA LEU A 122 -20.76 3.22 -0.83
C LEU A 122 -21.49 2.28 -1.80
N LEU A 123 -22.14 1.23 -1.29
CA LEU A 123 -22.90 0.26 -2.08
C LEU A 123 -24.39 0.59 -2.04
N GLN A 124 -24.94 0.77 -0.85
CA GLN A 124 -26.33 1.15 -0.62
C GLN A 124 -26.46 2.68 -0.66
N ILE A 125 -26.45 3.24 -1.87
CA ILE A 125 -26.46 4.71 -2.12
C ILE A 125 -27.83 5.38 -1.89
N ASN A 126 -28.89 4.60 -1.69
CA ASN A 126 -30.23 5.10 -1.40
C ASN A 126 -31.00 4.12 -0.49
N ASP A 127 -32.08 4.61 0.12
CA ASP A 127 -32.86 3.85 1.10
C ASP A 127 -33.50 2.59 0.51
N LYS A 128 -33.88 2.63 -0.78
CA LYS A 128 -34.47 1.48 -1.47
C LYS A 128 -33.50 0.30 -1.57
N ILE A 129 -32.25 0.57 -1.95
CA ILE A 129 -31.19 -0.46 -2.04
C ILE A 129 -30.81 -0.92 -0.63
N ALA A 130 -30.76 -0.01 0.35
CA ALA A 130 -30.49 -0.35 1.74
C ALA A 130 -31.53 -1.29 2.33
N LEU A 131 -32.82 -0.99 2.16
CA LEU A 131 -33.91 -1.84 2.64
C LEU A 131 -33.93 -3.20 1.96
N LYS A 132 -33.71 -3.26 0.65
CA LYS A 132 -33.59 -4.54 -0.06
C LYS A 132 -32.47 -5.39 0.53
N GLU A 133 -31.34 -4.79 0.86
CA GLU A 133 -30.20 -5.49 1.46
C GLU A 133 -30.48 -5.94 2.91
N ILE A 134 -31.17 -5.12 3.71
CA ILE A 134 -31.63 -5.51 5.06
C ILE A 134 -32.55 -6.74 4.97
N THR A 135 -33.57 -6.69 4.10
CA THR A 135 -34.52 -7.79 3.93
C THR A 135 -33.83 -9.08 3.49
N ARG A 136 -32.84 -8.97 2.59
CA ARG A 136 -32.02 -10.09 2.14
C ARG A 136 -31.21 -10.70 3.27
N GLN A 137 -30.50 -9.90 4.06
CA GLN A 137 -29.67 -10.39 5.18
C GLN A 137 -30.49 -10.98 6.34
N LEU A 138 -31.72 -10.49 6.54
CA LEU A 138 -32.66 -11.04 7.52
C LEU A 138 -33.41 -12.29 7.02
N HIS A 139 -33.17 -12.74 5.78
CA HIS A 139 -33.89 -13.85 5.15
C HIS A 139 -35.42 -13.67 5.12
N LEU A 140 -35.88 -12.43 5.04
CA LEU A 140 -37.31 -12.06 5.05
C LEU A 140 -37.93 -11.98 3.64
N GLU A 141 -37.15 -12.30 2.60
CA GLU A 141 -37.57 -12.18 1.19
C GLU A 141 -38.84 -12.97 0.87
N ASN A 142 -39.01 -14.14 1.51
CA ASN A 142 -40.17 -15.01 1.30
C ASN A 142 -41.37 -14.68 2.20
N VAL A 143 -41.20 -13.80 3.20
CA VAL A 143 -42.24 -13.47 4.19
C VAL A 143 -42.90 -12.13 3.88
N VAL A 144 -42.18 -11.20 3.25
CA VAL A 144 -42.61 -9.79 3.16
C VAL A 144 -43.29 -9.42 1.82
N GLY A 145 -43.12 -10.20 0.74
CA GLY A 145 -43.74 -9.90 -0.57
C GLY A 145 -43.48 -8.46 -1.05
N ASP A 146 -44.38 -7.90 -1.87
CA ASP A 146 -44.29 -6.53 -2.43
C ASP A 146 -44.55 -5.39 -1.41
N LYS A 147 -44.70 -5.68 -0.10
CA LYS A 147 -45.07 -4.68 0.93
C LYS A 147 -43.87 -3.98 1.59
N VAL A 148 -42.78 -3.78 0.84
CA VAL A 148 -41.54 -3.13 1.33
C VAL A 148 -41.72 -1.62 1.61
N PHE A 149 -42.84 -1.02 1.19
CA PHE A 149 -43.06 0.43 1.25
C PHE A 149 -43.43 1.02 2.64
N ASP A 150 -44.03 0.25 3.56
CA ASP A 150 -44.45 0.79 4.88
C ASP A 150 -43.32 0.88 5.93
N ILE A 151 -42.20 0.21 5.69
CA ILE A 151 -41.05 0.21 6.61
C ILE A 151 -40.29 1.54 6.55
N LEU A 152 -40.33 2.22 5.40
CA LEU A 152 -39.64 3.48 5.13
C LEU A 152 -40.13 4.62 6.05
N GLU A 153 -41.45 4.80 6.15
CA GLU A 153 -42.04 5.84 7.01
C GLU A 153 -41.86 5.56 8.51
N LEU A 154 -41.80 4.28 8.91
CA LEU A 154 -41.64 3.86 10.30
C LEU A 154 -40.19 3.98 10.79
N LEU A 155 -39.20 3.81 9.91
CA LEU A 155 -37.78 3.95 10.26
C LEU A 155 -37.34 5.43 10.28
N GLU A 156 -37.77 6.24 9.33
CA GLU A 156 -37.33 7.64 9.20
C GLU A 156 -37.71 8.49 10.44
N LYS A 157 -38.92 8.31 10.96
CA LYS A 157 -39.39 8.99 12.19
C LYS A 157 -38.68 8.50 13.48
N ARG A 158 -37.97 7.36 13.46
CA ARG A 158 -37.34 6.77 14.65
C ARG A 158 -35.82 7.03 14.74
N VAL A 159 -35.15 7.25 13.61
CA VAL A 159 -33.68 7.37 13.54
C VAL A 159 -33.16 8.71 14.08
N LYS A 160 -33.83 9.84 13.82
CA LYS A 160 -33.40 11.15 14.36
C LYS A 160 -33.73 11.37 15.83
N SER A 161 -34.82 10.78 16.34
CA SER A 161 -35.26 10.99 17.73
C SER A 161 -34.56 10.08 18.75
N ARG A 162 -33.95 8.96 18.33
CA ARG A 162 -33.39 7.93 19.23
C ARG A 162 -31.87 7.75 19.14
N PHE A 163 -31.17 8.70 18.52
CA PHE A 163 -29.72 8.66 18.50
C PHE A 163 -29.19 9.04 19.88
N SER A 164 -28.49 8.12 20.56
CA SER A 164 -28.04 8.30 21.94
C SER A 164 -26.86 9.28 22.08
N HIS A 165 -26.46 9.95 21.00
CA HIS A 165 -25.28 10.83 20.89
C HIS A 165 -23.95 10.21 21.37
N ARG A 166 -23.91 8.89 21.61
CA ARG A 166 -22.70 8.18 22.05
C ARG A 166 -21.71 8.04 20.90
N GLN A 167 -20.52 8.58 21.08
CA GLN A 167 -19.43 8.52 20.11
C GLN A 167 -18.22 7.80 20.70
N ILE A 168 -17.66 6.86 19.94
CA ILE A 168 -16.37 6.25 20.24
C ILE A 168 -15.35 6.81 19.25
N HIS A 169 -14.43 7.63 19.75
CA HIS A 169 -13.35 8.18 18.95
C HIS A 169 -12.17 7.22 18.92
N LEU A 170 -11.82 6.76 17.72
CA LEU A 170 -10.67 5.93 17.42
C LEU A 170 -9.55 6.78 16.85
N MET A 171 -8.64 7.19 17.73
CA MET A 171 -7.43 7.92 17.38
C MET A 171 -6.21 7.06 17.71
N ASN A 172 -5.24 7.01 16.81
CA ASN A 172 -3.97 6.32 17.05
C ASN A 172 -3.14 7.15 18.06
N SER A 173 -3.36 6.93 19.35
CA SER A 173 -2.77 7.69 20.46
C SER A 173 -1.46 7.09 21.00
N PHE A 174 -0.90 6.08 20.34
CA PHE A 174 0.33 5.43 20.78
C PHE A 174 1.58 6.26 20.45
N GLY A 175 2.56 6.24 21.36
CA GLY A 175 3.88 6.85 21.15
C GLY A 175 4.83 5.94 20.36
N PHE A 176 5.99 6.49 19.97
CA PHE A 176 7.01 5.75 19.21
C PHE A 176 7.49 4.44 19.90
N PRO A 177 7.68 4.37 21.24
CA PRO A 177 8.05 3.11 21.90
C PRO A 177 7.01 2.01 21.69
N GLN A 178 5.73 2.36 21.76
CA GLN A 178 4.64 1.42 21.50
C GLN A 178 4.56 1.06 20.01
N TYR A 179 4.89 1.99 19.11
CA TYR A 179 4.97 1.73 17.69
C TYR A 179 6.02 0.66 17.33
N VAL A 180 7.22 0.74 17.93
CA VAL A 180 8.27 -0.28 17.77
C VAL A 180 7.82 -1.62 18.34
N LYS A 181 7.11 -1.61 19.48
CA LYS A 181 6.51 -2.84 20.05
C LYS A 181 5.50 -3.47 19.10
N ILE A 182 4.64 -2.68 18.47
CA ILE A 182 3.68 -3.16 17.45
C ILE A 182 4.44 -3.79 16.28
N PHE A 183 5.45 -3.10 15.73
CA PHE A 183 6.28 -3.63 14.64
C PHE A 183 6.87 -5.00 14.98
N LYS A 184 7.45 -5.15 16.18
CA LYS A 184 8.00 -6.41 16.66
C LYS A 184 6.93 -7.51 16.76
N GLU A 185 5.82 -7.25 17.44
CA GLU A 185 4.75 -8.24 17.62
C GLU A 185 4.15 -8.67 16.27
N GLN A 186 4.00 -7.72 15.34
CA GLN A 186 3.47 -7.96 14.00
C GLN A 186 4.38 -8.84 13.13
N LEU A 187 5.70 -8.85 13.36
CA LEU A 187 6.64 -9.73 12.64
C LEU A 187 6.94 -11.04 13.39
N SER A 188 6.56 -11.17 14.66
CA SER A 188 6.87 -12.35 15.48
C SER A 188 6.01 -13.55 15.11
N LEU A 189 6.58 -14.75 15.10
CA LEU A 189 5.88 -16.00 14.84
C LEU A 189 5.16 -16.51 16.10
N PRO A 190 3.98 -17.15 15.95
CA PRO A 190 3.21 -17.70 17.05
C PRO A 190 3.91 -18.91 17.69
N VAL A 191 3.53 -19.25 18.93
CA VAL A 191 4.11 -20.37 19.70
C VAL A 191 3.73 -21.72 19.09
N GLU A 192 2.59 -21.78 18.39
CA GLU A 192 2.07 -22.96 17.70
C GLU A 192 2.78 -23.23 16.37
N PHE A 193 3.84 -22.50 16.03
CA PHE A 193 4.59 -22.72 14.79
C PHE A 193 5.27 -24.11 14.79
N PRO A 194 5.20 -24.90 13.69
CA PRO A 194 5.64 -26.30 13.70
C PRO A 194 7.12 -26.52 14.05
N ASP A 195 8.03 -25.68 13.52
CA ASP A 195 9.45 -25.72 13.84
C ASP A 195 9.80 -24.68 14.91
N LYS A 196 9.86 -25.14 16.16
CA LYS A 196 10.14 -24.29 17.32
C LYS A 196 11.53 -23.64 17.26
N LEU A 197 12.56 -24.36 16.81
CA LEU A 197 13.92 -23.84 16.74
C LEU A 197 14.03 -22.74 15.69
N PHE A 198 13.34 -22.92 14.56
CA PHE A 198 13.26 -21.89 13.53
C PHE A 198 12.49 -20.66 14.04
N ALA A 199 11.35 -20.87 14.71
CA ALA A 199 10.53 -19.78 15.25
C ALA A 199 11.27 -18.96 16.31
N GLU A 200 12.03 -19.60 17.19
CA GLU A 200 12.90 -18.95 18.18
C GLU A 200 13.93 -18.05 17.48
N LYS A 201 14.68 -18.59 16.52
CA LYS A 201 15.69 -17.83 15.75
C LYS A 201 15.07 -16.64 14.99
N TRP A 202 13.90 -16.83 14.40
CA TRP A 202 13.18 -15.77 13.72
C TRP A 202 12.78 -14.65 14.70
N ASN A 203 12.20 -15.02 15.85
CA ASN A 203 11.76 -14.06 16.85
C ASN A 203 12.94 -13.32 17.50
N GLU A 204 14.08 -13.97 17.69
CA GLU A 204 15.34 -13.34 18.11
C GLU A 204 15.86 -12.35 17.05
N ASN A 205 15.82 -12.72 15.76
CA ASN A 205 16.17 -11.82 14.67
C ASN A 205 15.26 -10.58 14.64
N VAL A 206 13.93 -10.75 14.76
CA VAL A 206 12.97 -9.64 14.84
C VAL A 206 13.23 -8.76 16.06
N GLN A 207 13.58 -9.35 17.20
CA GLN A 207 13.98 -8.59 18.39
C GLN A 207 15.21 -7.72 18.10
N SER A 208 16.27 -8.31 17.57
CA SER A 208 17.50 -7.59 17.23
C SER A 208 17.24 -6.46 16.23
N LEU A 209 16.41 -6.70 15.21
CA LEU A 209 16.00 -5.66 14.25
C LEU A 209 15.26 -4.51 14.91
N SER A 210 14.40 -4.78 15.90
CA SER A 210 13.65 -3.74 16.60
C SER A 210 14.54 -2.81 17.46
N GLU A 211 15.73 -3.28 17.81
CA GLU A 211 16.73 -2.55 18.60
C GLU A 211 17.78 -1.84 17.74
N ASP A 212 17.98 -2.29 16.50
CA ASP A 212 18.93 -1.73 15.55
C ASP A 212 18.67 -0.23 15.28
N LYS A 213 19.74 0.56 15.30
CA LYS A 213 19.64 2.02 15.15
C LYS A 213 19.08 2.43 13.79
N SER A 214 19.55 1.80 12.71
CA SER A 214 19.11 2.15 11.35
C SER A 214 17.65 1.79 11.12
N VAL A 215 17.20 0.65 11.66
CA VAL A 215 15.78 0.26 11.64
C VAL A 215 14.94 1.23 12.46
N ARG A 216 15.39 1.62 13.65
CA ARG A 216 14.67 2.60 14.48
C ARG A 216 14.58 3.96 13.82
N ASP A 217 15.61 4.42 13.12
CA ASP A 217 15.59 5.67 12.35
C ASP A 217 14.57 5.59 11.21
N VAL A 218 14.50 4.45 10.49
CA VAL A 218 13.48 4.18 9.46
C VAL A 218 12.07 4.21 10.05
N LEU A 219 11.84 3.50 11.15
CA LEU A 219 10.54 3.45 11.83
C LEU A 219 10.13 4.81 12.40
N LEU A 220 11.08 5.59 12.91
CA LEU A 220 10.83 6.93 13.45
C LEU A 220 10.44 7.90 12.33
N LYS A 221 11.18 7.88 11.21
CA LYS A 221 10.82 8.67 10.02
C LYS A 221 9.42 8.30 9.53
N HIS A 222 9.12 7.00 9.42
CA HIS A 222 7.81 6.54 9.01
C HIS A 222 6.70 6.95 10.00
N PHE A 223 6.92 6.82 11.32
CA PHE A 223 5.98 7.23 12.36
C PHE A 223 5.68 8.74 12.34
N ASN A 224 6.68 9.57 12.05
CA ASN A 224 6.51 11.02 11.95
C ASN A 224 5.70 11.44 10.72
N VAL A 225 5.76 10.65 9.63
CA VAL A 225 4.95 10.88 8.42
C VAL A 225 3.52 10.37 8.61
N SER A 226 3.35 9.17 9.15
CA SER A 226 2.06 8.55 9.35
C SER A 226 2.04 7.68 10.60
N LYS A 227 1.00 7.86 11.43
CA LYS A 227 0.70 6.99 12.57
C LYS A 227 -0.25 5.85 12.20
N ASP A 228 -0.55 5.64 10.92
CA ASP A 228 -1.39 4.54 10.45
C ASP A 228 -0.63 3.20 10.56
N LEU A 229 -1.31 2.18 11.07
CA LEU A 229 -0.76 0.81 11.11
C LEU A 229 -0.79 0.15 9.74
N ARG A 230 -1.67 0.56 8.81
CA ARG A 230 -1.70 0.01 7.45
C ARG A 230 -0.43 0.34 6.68
N SER A 231 0.12 1.55 6.85
CA SER A 231 1.39 1.89 6.21
C SER A 231 2.56 1.12 6.82
N LEU A 232 2.51 0.83 8.13
CA LEU A 232 3.47 -0.08 8.78
C LEU A 232 3.37 -1.50 8.20
N HIS A 233 2.15 -2.01 7.99
CA HIS A 233 1.94 -3.31 7.37
C HIS A 233 2.47 -3.33 5.93
N MET A 234 2.25 -2.27 5.15
CA MET A 234 2.82 -2.13 3.81
C MET A 234 4.35 -2.18 3.84
N LEU A 235 4.99 -1.38 4.70
CA LEU A 235 6.45 -1.39 4.87
C LEU A 235 6.97 -2.79 5.21
N SER A 236 6.33 -3.45 6.18
CA SER A 236 6.70 -4.79 6.64
C SER A 236 6.49 -5.84 5.55
N MET A 237 5.40 -5.76 4.78
CA MET A 237 5.13 -6.63 3.62
C MET A 237 6.20 -6.49 2.54
N VAL A 238 6.60 -5.26 2.21
CA VAL A 238 7.64 -5.02 1.19
C VAL A 238 8.98 -5.59 1.64
N ALA A 239 9.35 -5.43 2.92
CA ALA A 239 10.55 -6.04 3.47
C ALA A 239 10.47 -7.58 3.44
N LEU A 240 9.33 -8.16 3.83
CA LEU A 240 9.12 -9.62 3.81
C LEU A 240 9.24 -10.25 2.43
N ASN A 241 8.94 -9.51 1.35
CA ASN A 241 9.10 -10.02 -0.01
C ASN A 241 10.57 -10.34 -0.37
N ARG A 242 11.55 -9.82 0.39
CA ARG A 242 12.98 -10.12 0.19
C ARG A 242 13.42 -11.42 0.86
N VAL A 243 12.62 -11.95 1.79
CA VAL A 243 12.92 -13.20 2.49
C VAL A 243 12.76 -14.37 1.53
N THR A 244 13.84 -15.11 1.30
CA THR A 244 13.91 -16.24 0.35
C THR A 244 14.72 -17.40 0.95
N ALA A 245 14.77 -18.55 0.26
CA ALA A 245 15.56 -19.70 0.73
C ALA A 245 17.07 -19.38 0.89
N SER A 246 17.61 -18.46 0.09
CA SER A 246 18.99 -17.96 0.20
C SER A 246 19.16 -16.80 1.18
N HIS A 247 18.06 -16.13 1.55
CA HIS A 247 18.03 -14.99 2.46
C HIS A 247 16.88 -15.16 3.47
N PRO A 248 17.00 -16.08 4.45
CA PRO A 248 15.87 -16.57 5.24
C PRO A 248 15.42 -15.65 6.38
N PHE A 249 16.21 -14.63 6.73
CA PHE A 249 15.93 -13.71 7.82
C PHE A 249 15.92 -12.28 7.31
N LEU A 250 15.11 -11.44 7.93
CA LEU A 250 15.09 -10.01 7.64
C LEU A 250 16.37 -9.34 8.12
N THR A 251 16.85 -8.37 7.36
CA THR A 251 17.98 -7.52 7.73
C THR A 251 17.58 -6.05 7.77
N ALA A 252 18.42 -5.22 8.40
CA ALA A 252 18.24 -3.78 8.38
C ALA A 252 18.24 -3.21 6.96
N ALA A 253 19.06 -3.78 6.06
CA ALA A 253 19.11 -3.38 4.65
C ALA A 253 17.77 -3.59 3.95
N ASP A 254 17.09 -4.72 4.18
CA ASP A 254 15.77 -4.99 3.59
C ASP A 254 14.73 -3.95 4.01
N LEU A 255 14.74 -3.53 5.28
CA LEU A 255 13.83 -2.50 5.79
C LEU A 255 14.16 -1.10 5.26
N MET A 256 15.45 -0.77 5.13
CA MET A 256 15.88 0.49 4.52
C MET A 256 15.46 0.57 3.04
N GLU A 257 15.67 -0.50 2.27
CA GLU A 257 15.23 -0.58 0.87
C GLU A 257 13.70 -0.55 0.76
N ALA A 258 12.98 -1.28 1.61
CA ALA A 258 11.53 -1.24 1.66
C ALA A 258 11.01 0.18 1.96
N ALA A 259 11.63 0.87 2.93
CA ALA A 259 11.28 2.25 3.26
C ALA A 259 11.54 3.22 2.11
N GLN A 260 12.65 3.03 1.38
CA GLN A 260 12.92 3.80 0.17
C GLN A 260 11.84 3.57 -0.87
N LEU A 261 11.49 2.31 -1.17
CA LEU A 261 10.42 1.96 -2.12
C LEU A 261 9.06 2.56 -1.73
N CYS A 262 8.68 2.47 -0.45
CA CYS A 262 7.42 3.03 0.05
C CYS A 262 7.39 4.56 0.07
N SER A 263 8.53 5.23 0.08
CA SER A 263 8.65 6.70 0.10
C SER A 263 9.11 7.31 -1.22
N MET A 264 9.20 6.50 -2.29
CA MET A 264 9.58 7.01 -3.60
C MET A 264 8.55 7.99 -4.12
N ASP A 265 9.06 9.08 -4.68
CA ASP A 265 8.25 10.06 -5.38
C ASP A 265 7.82 9.50 -6.74
N SER A 266 6.52 9.32 -6.92
CA SER A 266 5.94 8.77 -8.14
C SER A 266 6.21 9.66 -9.35
N LYS A 267 6.16 11.00 -9.19
CA LYS A 267 6.38 11.93 -10.30
C LYS A 267 7.84 11.96 -10.71
N ALA A 268 8.76 12.00 -9.74
CA ALA A 268 10.19 11.90 -10.03
C ALA A 268 10.53 10.57 -10.74
N ASN A 269 9.91 9.47 -10.35
CA ASN A 269 10.10 8.18 -11.03
C ASN A 269 9.65 8.20 -12.50
N VAL A 270 8.52 8.85 -12.82
CA VAL A 270 8.06 9.01 -14.22
C VAL A 270 9.11 9.72 -15.07
N VAL A 271 9.82 10.71 -14.52
CA VAL A 271 10.87 11.46 -15.23
C VAL A 271 11.98 10.55 -15.77
N HIS A 272 12.31 9.45 -15.08
CA HIS A 272 13.36 8.52 -15.53
C HIS A 272 12.99 7.75 -16.80
N GLY A 273 11.69 7.66 -17.14
CA GLY A 273 11.18 6.98 -18.32
C GLY A 273 10.90 7.90 -19.52
N LEU A 274 11.08 9.21 -19.38
CA LEU A 274 10.82 10.18 -20.45
C LEU A 274 11.90 10.11 -21.53
N SER A 275 11.55 10.52 -22.75
CA SER A 275 12.52 10.73 -23.83
C SER A 275 13.40 11.96 -23.57
N VAL A 276 14.55 12.02 -24.25
CA VAL A 276 15.46 13.18 -24.14
C VAL A 276 14.76 14.49 -24.56
N LEU A 277 13.88 14.44 -25.56
CA LEU A 277 13.10 15.62 -25.98
C LEU A 277 12.20 16.13 -24.85
N GLU A 278 11.49 15.22 -24.16
CA GLU A 278 10.60 15.58 -23.05
C GLU A 278 11.38 16.11 -21.86
N ILE A 279 12.55 15.54 -21.56
CA ILE A 279 13.48 16.07 -20.57
C ILE A 279 13.92 17.49 -20.94
N CYS A 280 14.25 17.74 -22.21
CA CYS A 280 14.60 19.09 -22.67
C CYS A 280 13.43 20.08 -22.50
N LEU A 281 12.19 19.64 -22.73
CA LEU A 281 11.02 20.48 -22.48
C LEU A 281 10.80 20.76 -20.98
N ILE A 282 11.01 19.77 -20.11
CA ILE A 282 10.96 19.98 -18.65
C ILE A 282 12.04 20.96 -18.21
N ILE A 283 13.25 20.88 -18.78
CA ILE A 283 14.34 21.84 -18.48
C ILE A 283 13.97 23.24 -18.97
N ALA A 284 13.39 23.38 -20.17
CA ALA A 284 12.88 24.66 -20.66
C ALA A 284 11.83 25.25 -19.70
N MET A 285 10.86 24.44 -19.26
CA MET A 285 9.83 24.86 -18.29
C MET A 285 10.44 25.23 -16.94
N LYS A 286 11.43 24.48 -16.45
CA LYS A 286 12.20 24.80 -15.24
C LYS A 286 12.85 26.18 -15.37
N HIS A 287 13.52 26.46 -16.49
CA HIS A 287 14.12 27.76 -16.72
C HIS A 287 13.08 28.88 -16.77
N LEU A 288 11.93 28.65 -17.41
CA LEU A 288 10.85 29.63 -17.40
C LEU A 288 10.32 29.89 -15.98
N ASN A 289 10.16 28.86 -15.14
CA ASN A 289 9.80 29.03 -13.73
C ASN A 289 10.85 29.84 -12.96
N ASP A 290 12.14 29.59 -13.22
CA ASP A 290 13.24 30.31 -12.57
C ASP A 290 13.31 31.79 -13.03
N ILE A 291 13.03 32.08 -14.30
CA ILE A 291 13.05 33.44 -14.88
C ILE A 291 11.83 34.26 -14.45
N TYR A 292 10.65 33.64 -14.47
CA TYR A 292 9.37 34.31 -14.30
C TYR A 292 8.72 34.00 -12.93
N GLU A 293 9.50 33.56 -11.95
CA GLU A 293 9.04 33.33 -10.56
C GLU A 293 7.76 32.47 -10.45
N GLU A 294 7.77 31.29 -11.10
CA GLU A 294 6.65 30.33 -11.14
C GLU A 294 5.34 30.81 -11.81
N GLU A 295 5.40 31.90 -12.59
CA GLU A 295 4.28 32.31 -13.44
C GLU A 295 3.96 31.28 -14.54
N PRO A 296 2.67 31.10 -14.92
CA PRO A 296 2.27 30.16 -15.96
C PRO A 296 2.91 30.45 -17.32
N PHE A 297 3.23 29.40 -18.06
CA PHE A 297 3.79 29.49 -19.41
C PHE A 297 2.90 28.76 -20.42
N ASN A 298 2.97 29.12 -21.69
CA ASN A 298 2.32 28.39 -22.77
C ASN A 298 3.34 27.59 -23.62
N PHE A 299 2.85 26.78 -24.55
CA PHE A 299 3.71 25.96 -25.41
C PHE A 299 4.70 26.81 -26.22
N GLN A 300 4.28 27.97 -26.73
CA GLN A 300 5.16 28.81 -27.55
C GLN A 300 6.35 29.35 -26.74
N MET A 301 6.16 29.71 -25.46
CA MET A 301 7.25 30.11 -24.57
C MET A 301 8.25 28.97 -24.36
N VAL A 302 7.75 27.76 -24.08
CA VAL A 302 8.57 26.57 -23.88
C VAL A 302 9.34 26.21 -25.16
N TYR A 303 8.66 26.25 -26.31
CA TYR A 303 9.26 25.98 -27.61
C TYR A 303 10.37 26.99 -27.94
N ASN A 304 10.16 28.27 -27.68
CA ASN A 304 11.17 29.31 -27.89
C ASN A 304 12.41 29.06 -27.01
N GLU A 305 12.23 28.71 -25.73
CA GLU A 305 13.34 28.43 -24.82
C GLU A 305 14.10 27.15 -25.23
N PHE A 306 13.37 26.12 -25.67
CA PHE A 306 13.97 24.92 -26.27
C PHE A 306 14.76 25.25 -27.55
N GLN A 307 14.24 26.12 -28.42
CA GLN A 307 14.94 26.53 -29.64
C GLN A 307 16.25 27.27 -29.34
N LYS A 308 16.31 28.10 -28.27
CA LYS A 308 17.57 28.72 -27.83
C LYS A 308 18.64 27.67 -27.51
N PHE A 309 18.25 26.54 -26.92
CA PHE A 309 19.17 25.44 -26.66
C PHE A 309 19.64 24.77 -27.96
N VAL A 310 18.73 24.48 -28.90
CA VAL A 310 19.06 23.86 -30.19
C VAL A 310 20.00 24.74 -31.03
N GLN A 311 19.73 26.04 -31.10
CA GLN A 311 20.48 27.00 -31.91
C GLN A 311 21.93 27.22 -31.43
N ARG A 312 22.24 26.93 -30.16
CA ARG A 312 23.61 27.03 -29.63
C ARG A 312 24.59 26.04 -30.28
N LYS A 313 24.09 25.01 -30.98
CA LYS A 313 24.92 24.03 -31.69
C LYS A 313 24.45 23.85 -33.14
N ALA A 314 25.31 24.23 -34.09
CA ALA A 314 25.05 24.13 -35.53
C ALA A 314 24.71 22.70 -36.03
N HIS A 315 25.09 21.66 -35.28
CA HIS A 315 24.75 20.25 -35.55
C HIS A 315 24.07 19.60 -34.35
N SER A 316 22.99 20.21 -33.87
CA SER A 316 22.18 19.64 -32.80
C SER A 316 21.39 18.43 -33.30
N ILE A 317 21.54 17.29 -32.63
CA ILE A 317 20.73 16.07 -32.83
C ILE A 317 19.25 16.34 -32.45
N TYR A 318 18.99 17.45 -31.75
CA TYR A 318 17.68 17.82 -31.21
C TYR A 318 16.85 18.71 -32.15
N ASN A 319 17.15 18.75 -33.44
CA ASN A 319 16.39 19.53 -34.42
C ASN A 319 15.07 18.84 -34.81
N PHE A 320 14.11 18.81 -33.89
CA PHE A 320 12.78 18.23 -34.09
C PHE A 320 11.80 19.23 -34.69
N GLU A 321 10.92 18.78 -35.58
CA GLU A 321 9.85 19.61 -36.13
C GLU A 321 8.85 20.03 -35.04
N LYS A 322 8.29 21.25 -35.13
CA LYS A 322 7.32 21.79 -34.16
C LYS A 322 6.16 20.83 -33.83
N PRO A 323 5.55 20.08 -34.77
CA PRO A 323 4.51 19.10 -34.46
C PRO A 323 4.99 17.93 -33.57
N VAL A 324 6.25 17.52 -33.71
CA VAL A 324 6.86 16.47 -32.86
C VAL A 324 7.05 17.00 -31.44
N VAL A 325 7.53 18.24 -31.30
CA VAL A 325 7.68 18.90 -30.00
C VAL A 325 6.33 19.13 -29.33
N MET A 326 5.29 19.49 -30.09
CA MET A 326 3.93 19.62 -29.58
C MET A 326 3.39 18.28 -29.06
N LYS A 327 3.63 17.16 -29.78
CA LYS A 327 3.25 15.83 -29.30
C LYS A 327 3.94 15.45 -27.98
N ALA A 328 5.23 15.77 -27.84
CA ALA A 328 5.96 15.55 -26.59
C ALA A 328 5.39 16.42 -25.45
N PHE A 329 5.02 17.67 -25.72
CA PHE A 329 4.36 18.54 -24.76
C PHE A 329 2.98 18.02 -24.33
N GLU A 330 2.16 17.55 -25.29
CA GLU A 330 0.86 16.92 -24.99
C GLU A 330 1.04 15.62 -24.18
N HIS A 331 2.09 14.85 -24.44
CA HIS A 331 2.38 13.66 -23.65
C HIS A 331 2.78 14.01 -22.19
N LEU A 332 3.59 15.06 -21.98
CA LEU A 332 3.89 15.56 -20.62
C LEU A 332 2.62 15.99 -19.86
N GLN A 333 1.63 16.53 -20.57
CA GLN A 333 0.33 16.85 -19.99
C GLN A 333 -0.47 15.58 -19.64
N GLN A 334 -0.46 14.57 -20.52
CA GLN A 334 -1.11 13.27 -20.25
C GLN A 334 -0.50 12.54 -19.05
N LEU A 335 0.80 12.72 -18.80
CA LEU A 335 1.52 12.19 -17.64
C LEU A 335 1.32 13.02 -16.36
N GLU A 336 0.50 14.08 -16.41
CA GLU A 336 0.26 15.01 -15.29
C GLU A 336 1.56 15.62 -14.72
N LEU A 337 2.58 15.79 -15.56
CA LEU A 337 3.79 16.54 -15.22
C LEU A 337 3.60 18.04 -15.45
N ILE A 338 2.66 18.40 -16.32
CA ILE A 338 2.15 19.77 -16.49
C ILE A 338 0.62 19.75 -16.45
N LYS A 339 0.00 20.85 -15.98
CA LYS A 339 -1.46 21.01 -16.01
C LYS A 339 -1.89 22.38 -16.51
N PRO A 340 -3.06 22.50 -17.17
CA PRO A 340 -3.62 23.79 -17.52
C PRO A 340 -4.03 24.58 -16.26
N VAL A 341 -3.93 25.90 -16.34
CA VAL A 341 -4.47 26.79 -15.30
C VAL A 341 -6.00 26.82 -15.45
N GLU A 342 -6.72 26.49 -14.38
CA GLU A 342 -8.19 26.29 -14.32
C GLU A 342 -9.05 27.46 -14.88
N ARG A 343 -8.44 28.62 -15.17
CA ARG A 343 -9.11 29.83 -15.64
C ARG A 343 -9.02 30.06 -17.15
N THR A 344 -8.35 29.19 -17.92
CA THR A 344 -8.30 29.35 -19.38
C THR A 344 -9.64 28.97 -20.00
N SER A 345 -10.25 29.90 -20.73
CA SER A 345 -11.48 29.71 -21.48
C SER A 345 -11.42 28.47 -22.38
N VAL A 346 -12.55 27.74 -22.48
CA VAL A 346 -12.73 26.48 -23.22
C VAL A 346 -12.38 26.60 -24.73
N ASN A 347 -12.24 27.83 -25.24
CA ASN A 347 -11.97 28.14 -26.65
C ASN A 347 -10.54 28.62 -26.94
N SER A 348 -9.59 28.47 -26.01
CA SER A 348 -8.19 28.82 -26.27
C SER A 348 -7.52 27.79 -27.20
N GLN A 349 -6.77 28.27 -28.19
CA GLN A 349 -5.93 27.40 -29.01
C GLN A 349 -4.90 26.68 -28.13
N ARG A 350 -4.70 25.38 -28.35
CA ARG A 350 -3.86 24.52 -27.50
C ARG A 350 -2.45 25.07 -27.27
N GLU A 351 -1.84 25.68 -28.29
CA GLU A 351 -0.48 26.24 -28.19
C GLU A 351 -0.38 27.45 -27.24
N TYR A 352 -1.49 28.14 -26.99
CA TYR A 352 -1.54 29.35 -26.17
C TYR A 352 -2.19 29.12 -24.80
N GLN A 353 -2.58 27.88 -24.51
CA GLN A 353 -3.10 27.52 -23.20
C GLN A 353 -1.99 27.67 -22.15
N LEU A 354 -2.30 28.38 -21.07
CA LEU A 354 -1.38 28.56 -19.95
C LEU A 354 -1.33 27.29 -19.09
N MET A 355 -0.12 26.84 -18.84
CA MET A 355 0.22 25.62 -18.13
C MET A 355 1.09 25.92 -16.91
N LYS A 356 1.08 25.00 -15.95
CA LYS A 356 2.00 24.98 -14.80
C LYS A 356 2.75 23.66 -14.74
N LEU A 357 4.03 23.74 -14.44
CA LEU A 357 4.86 22.57 -14.12
C LEU A 357 4.49 22.02 -12.74
N LEU A 358 4.36 20.70 -12.63
CA LEU A 358 3.98 19.99 -11.39
C LEU A 358 5.14 19.25 -10.74
N LEU A 359 6.37 19.66 -11.09
CA LEU A 359 7.64 19.20 -10.56
C LEU A 359 8.39 20.39 -9.98
N ASP A 360 8.99 20.21 -8.81
CA ASP A 360 9.90 21.17 -8.20
C ASP A 360 11.33 21.02 -8.75
N ASN A 361 12.14 22.05 -8.53
CA ASN A 361 13.53 22.08 -8.99
C ASN A 361 14.37 20.91 -8.43
N THR A 362 14.09 20.46 -7.20
CA THR A 362 14.85 19.37 -6.58
C THR A 362 14.51 18.02 -7.20
N GLN A 363 13.23 17.76 -7.51
CA GLN A 363 12.73 16.58 -8.19
C GLN A 363 13.33 16.47 -9.58
N ILE A 364 13.36 17.59 -10.34
CA ILE A 364 13.94 17.62 -11.68
C ILE A 364 15.43 17.31 -11.62
N MET A 365 16.19 18.02 -10.78
CA MET A 365 17.64 17.85 -10.69
C MET A 365 18.03 16.45 -10.19
N ASN A 366 17.34 15.93 -9.17
CA ASN A 366 17.58 14.58 -8.66
C ASN A 366 17.26 13.50 -9.70
N SER A 367 16.20 13.68 -10.48
CA SER A 367 15.83 12.74 -11.56
C SER A 367 16.85 12.77 -12.69
N LEU A 368 17.36 13.96 -13.06
CA LEU A 368 18.40 14.12 -14.09
C LEU A 368 19.75 13.47 -13.72
N GLN A 369 20.10 13.44 -12.43
CA GLN A 369 21.30 12.74 -11.95
C GLN A 369 21.21 11.23 -12.16
N LYS A 370 20.01 10.66 -11.99
CA LYS A 370 19.73 9.23 -12.09
C LYS A 370 19.23 8.79 -13.47
N TYR A 371 18.96 9.73 -14.37
CA TYR A 371 18.46 9.46 -15.71
C TYR A 371 19.48 8.64 -16.53
N PRO A 372 19.09 7.48 -17.08
CA PRO A 372 20.01 6.59 -17.78
C PRO A 372 20.52 7.24 -19.07
N ASN A 373 21.84 7.25 -19.28
CA ASN A 373 22.48 7.78 -20.49
C ASN A 373 22.08 9.22 -20.86
N CYS A 374 21.83 10.09 -19.86
CA CYS A 374 21.53 11.51 -20.11
C CYS A 374 22.68 12.16 -20.91
N PRO A 375 22.41 12.75 -22.09
CA PRO A 375 23.43 13.46 -22.85
C PRO A 375 24.08 14.56 -22.02
N THR A 376 25.41 14.68 -22.11
CA THR A 376 26.19 15.59 -21.27
C THR A 376 25.79 17.04 -21.46
N ASP A 377 25.37 17.42 -22.66
CA ASP A 377 24.94 18.78 -22.98
C ASP A 377 23.56 19.13 -22.42
N VAL A 378 22.63 18.17 -22.38
CA VAL A 378 21.35 18.31 -21.68
C VAL A 378 21.57 18.48 -20.18
N ARG A 379 22.47 17.68 -19.59
CA ARG A 379 22.83 17.80 -18.17
C ARG A 379 23.46 19.15 -17.85
N GLN A 380 24.39 19.61 -18.69
CA GLN A 380 25.00 20.93 -18.55
C GLN A 380 23.94 22.03 -18.65
N TRP A 381 23.05 21.96 -19.64
CA TRP A 381 22.00 22.95 -19.82
C TRP A 381 21.06 23.06 -18.60
N ALA A 382 20.70 21.93 -17.97
CA ALA A 382 19.90 21.92 -16.76
C ALA A 382 20.59 22.57 -15.54
N THR A 383 21.92 22.44 -15.44
CA THR A 383 22.72 23.04 -14.36
C THR A 383 23.11 24.48 -14.61
N SER A 384 23.04 24.94 -15.86
CA SER A 384 23.33 26.32 -16.23
C SER A 384 22.24 27.23 -15.65
N SER A 385 22.39 27.62 -14.39
CA SER A 385 21.68 28.76 -13.82
C SER A 385 21.91 29.93 -14.77
N LEU A 386 20.80 30.49 -15.26
CA LEU A 386 20.68 31.62 -16.17
C LEU A 386 21.61 32.78 -15.81
N SER A 387 22.88 32.64 -16.18
CA SER A 387 23.92 33.66 -16.00
C SER A 387 24.11 34.44 -17.28
N TRP A 388 23.11 34.53 -18.16
CA TRP A 388 23.21 35.27 -19.41
C TRP A 388 21.82 35.80 -19.79
N LEU A 389 21.56 37.02 -19.33
CA LEU A 389 20.59 37.96 -19.93
C LEU A 389 20.73 37.96 -21.46
#